data_AF-A0ABD6LFZ9-F1
#
_entry.id   AF-A0ABD6LFZ9-F1
#
_cell.length_a   1.000
_cell.length_b   1.000
_cell.length_c   1.000
_cell.angle_alpha   90.00
_cell.angle_beta   90.00
_cell.angle_gamma   90.00
#
_symmetry.space_group_name_H-M   'P 1'
#
loop_
_entity.id
_entity.type
_entity.pdbx_description
1 polymer ?
#
loop_
_entity_poly.entity_id
_entity_poly.type
_entity_poly.pdbx_seq_one_letter_code
_entity_poly.pdbx_strand_id
1 'polypeptide(L)'
;MKYRKKPVVIEAFQWTGGPEQEDDPEWIIEAVRNGSAWFENEGTPEVKFMIRTLEGVHEASIGDYIIRGIAGEIYPCKPDIFLATYEPAVTKVSMNVTAHLDEDEIKHETDGL
;
A
#
# COMPACT_ATOMS: atom_id res chain seq x y z
N MET A 1 25.92 24.99 -5.71
CA MET A 1 25.59 23.87 -6.64
C MET A 1 24.10 23.59 -6.58
N LYS A 2 23.48 23.09 -7.65
CA LYS A 2 22.04 22.76 -7.71
C LYS A 2 21.86 21.25 -7.91
N TYR A 3 20.87 20.67 -7.22
CA TYR A 3 20.56 19.24 -7.25
C TYR A 3 19.05 19.03 -7.46
N ARG A 4 18.65 17.85 -7.96
CA ARG A 4 17.25 17.43 -8.10
C ARG A 4 16.99 16.16 -7.28
N LYS A 5 15.77 16.00 -6.74
CA LYS A 5 15.35 14.77 -6.08
C LYS A 5 15.33 13.62 -7.09
N LYS A 6 15.70 12.40 -6.66
CA LYS A 6 15.50 11.19 -7.47
C LYS A 6 14.00 10.87 -7.55
N PRO A 7 13.50 10.29 -8.65
CA PRO A 7 12.16 9.71 -8.66
C PRO A 7 12.12 8.51 -7.71
N VAL A 8 11.05 8.40 -6.94
CA VAL A 8 10.89 7.39 -5.89
C VAL A 8 9.45 6.87 -5.94
N VAL A 9 9.29 5.56 -5.86
CA VAL A 9 8.01 4.90 -5.59
C VAL A 9 7.94 4.62 -4.09
N ILE A 10 6.80 4.92 -3.49
CA ILE A 10 6.53 4.70 -2.06
C ILE A 10 5.33 3.79 -1.88
N GLU A 11 5.21 3.21 -0.69
CA GLU A 11 3.98 2.53 -0.25
C GLU A 11 3.16 3.51 0.57
N ALA A 12 1.85 3.54 0.35
CA ALA A 12 0.93 4.31 1.17
C ALA A 12 -0.46 3.68 1.15
N PHE A 13 -1.22 3.93 2.20
CA PHE A 13 -2.64 3.62 2.25
C PHE A 13 -3.40 4.79 2.88
N GLN A 14 -4.69 4.92 2.54
CA GLN A 14 -5.55 5.91 3.18
C GLN A 14 -6.13 5.31 4.46
N TRP A 15 -5.94 5.99 5.59
CA TRP A 15 -6.45 5.51 6.87
C TRP A 15 -7.88 5.99 7.11
N THR A 16 -8.80 5.06 7.33
CA THR A 16 -10.23 5.35 7.49
C THR A 16 -10.68 5.41 8.95
N GLY A 17 -9.85 4.94 9.88
CA GLY A 17 -10.10 4.99 11.32
C GLY A 17 -11.31 4.20 11.81
N GLY A 18 -11.78 3.23 11.03
CA GLY A 18 -12.99 2.49 11.37
C GLY A 18 -13.13 1.16 10.64
N PRO A 19 -14.30 0.52 10.73
CA PRO A 19 -14.56 -0.80 10.14
C PRO A 19 -14.52 -0.82 8.60
N GLU A 20 -14.55 0.36 7.96
CA GLU A 20 -14.39 0.52 6.51
C GLU A 20 -12.93 0.36 6.06
N GLN A 21 -11.98 0.18 6.99
CA GLN A 21 -10.59 -0.12 6.65
C GLN A 21 -10.52 -1.52 6.03
N GLU A 22 -10.30 -1.58 4.72
CA GLU A 22 -10.28 -2.85 3.98
C GLU A 22 -9.04 -3.69 4.34
N ASP A 23 -7.85 -3.08 4.32
CA ASP A 23 -6.59 -3.73 4.65
C ASP A 23 -5.62 -2.75 5.32
N ASP A 24 -4.87 -3.25 6.30
CA ASP A 24 -3.72 -2.58 6.90
C ASP A 24 -2.44 -3.26 6.41
N PRO A 25 -1.50 -2.53 5.76
CA PRO A 25 -0.24 -3.11 5.34
C PRO A 25 0.56 -3.73 6.50
N GLU A 26 1.30 -4.82 6.27
CA GLU A 26 2.07 -5.49 7.35
C GLU A 26 3.03 -4.52 8.08
N TRP A 27 3.63 -3.57 7.36
CA TRP A 27 4.54 -2.60 7.96
C TRP A 27 3.85 -1.65 8.96
N ILE A 28 2.56 -1.36 8.80
CA ILE A 28 1.83 -0.53 9.78
C ILE A 28 1.39 -1.38 10.98
N ILE A 29 1.03 -2.65 10.75
CA ILE A 29 0.72 -3.62 11.81
C ILE A 29 1.95 -3.83 12.71
N GLU A 30 3.14 -3.99 12.12
CA GLU A 30 4.40 -4.09 12.85
C GLU A 30 4.70 -2.82 13.66
N ALA A 31 4.44 -1.65 13.08
CA ALA A 31 4.62 -0.37 13.77
C ALA A 31 3.71 -0.22 14.99
N VAL A 32 2.47 -0.69 14.91
CA VAL A 32 1.56 -0.75 16.06
C VAL A 32 2.07 -1.75 17.10
N ARG A 33 2.46 -2.95 16.67
CA ARG A 33 2.97 -4.01 17.55
C ARG A 33 4.21 -3.58 18.34
N ASN A 34 5.11 -2.80 17.73
CA ASN A 34 6.35 -2.35 18.36
C ASN A 34 6.22 -0.99 19.09
N GLY A 35 5.04 -0.37 19.09
CA GLY A 35 4.75 0.89 19.78
C GLY A 35 5.30 2.15 19.08
N SER A 36 5.72 2.04 17.82
CA SER A 36 6.06 3.22 17.00
C SER A 36 4.82 3.87 16.37
N ALA A 37 3.67 3.18 16.36
CA ALA A 37 2.37 3.76 16.08
C ALA A 37 1.33 3.25 17.09
N TRP A 38 0.28 4.03 17.36
CA TRP A 38 -0.81 3.63 18.27
C TRP A 38 -2.07 4.47 18.01
N PHE A 39 -3.21 3.97 18.46
CA PHE A 39 -4.47 4.69 18.38
C PHE A 39 -4.79 5.41 19.68
N GLU A 40 -5.33 6.62 19.57
CA GLU A 40 -5.95 7.35 20.67
C GLU A 40 -7.45 7.52 20.39
N ASN A 41 -8.28 7.47 21.43
CA ASN A 41 -9.75 7.54 21.33
C ASN A 41 -10.37 6.49 20.38
N GLU A 42 -9.82 5.29 20.37
CA GLU A 42 -10.30 4.17 19.55
C GLU A 42 -11.79 3.88 19.79
N GLY A 43 -12.52 3.59 18.71
CA GLY A 43 -13.97 3.34 18.74
C GLY A 43 -14.84 4.59 18.84
N THR A 44 -14.25 5.79 18.72
CA THR A 44 -14.99 7.07 18.74
C THR A 44 -14.78 7.87 17.45
N PRO A 45 -15.65 8.85 17.15
CA PRO A 45 -15.42 9.79 16.04
C PRO A 45 -14.16 10.66 16.18
N GLU A 46 -13.58 10.73 17.38
CA GLU A 46 -12.37 11.50 17.69
C GLU A 46 -11.10 10.64 17.61
N VAL A 47 -11.20 9.42 17.06
CA VAL A 47 -10.06 8.51 16.91
C VAL A 47 -8.91 9.15 16.14
N LYS A 48 -7.70 9.00 16.66
CA LYS A 48 -6.46 9.50 16.07
C LYS A 48 -5.46 8.37 15.89
N PHE A 49 -4.72 8.42 14.80
CA PHE A 49 -3.59 7.52 14.60
C PHE A 49 -2.29 8.25 14.88
N MET A 50 -1.63 7.89 15.96
CA MET A 50 -0.40 8.53 16.41
C MET A 50 0.80 7.76 15.89
N ILE A 51 1.74 8.48 15.28
CA ILE A 51 2.91 7.90 14.63
C ILE A 51 4.16 8.59 15.16
N ARG A 52 5.07 7.81 15.73
CA ARG A 52 6.38 8.29 16.17
C ARG A 52 7.29 8.43 14.96
N THR A 53 7.61 9.66 14.62
CA THR A 53 8.55 10.02 13.55
C THR A 53 9.88 10.47 14.15
N LEU A 54 10.86 10.81 13.28
CA LEU A 54 12.12 11.43 13.70
C LEU A 54 11.94 12.86 14.25
N GLU A 55 10.83 13.52 13.90
CA GLU A 55 10.52 14.90 14.28
C GLU A 55 9.65 14.97 15.55
N GLY A 56 9.22 13.81 16.05
CA GLY A 56 8.32 13.68 17.19
C GLY A 56 7.10 12.84 16.85
N VAL A 57 6.10 12.88 17.73
CA VAL A 57 4.84 12.17 17.52
C VAL A 57 3.93 13.03 16.65
N HIS A 58 3.47 12.46 15.54
CA HIS A 58 2.57 13.12 14.60
C HIS A 58 1.21 12.43 14.63
N GLU A 59 0.16 13.24 14.51
CA GLU A 59 -1.23 12.79 14.47
C GLU A 59 -1.70 12.65 13.02
N ALA A 60 -2.30 11.50 12.69
CA ALA A 60 -3.14 11.32 11.52
C ALA A 60 -4.61 11.39 11.91
N SER A 61 -5.39 12.07 11.08
CA SER A 61 -6.86 12.10 11.14
C SER A 61 -7.45 11.14 10.11
N ILE A 62 -8.72 10.76 10.32
CA ILE A 62 -9.47 9.98 9.33
C ILE A 62 -9.37 10.63 7.94
N GLY A 63 -9.06 9.82 6.95
CA GLY A 63 -8.88 10.22 5.56
C GLY A 63 -7.44 10.55 5.20
N ASP A 64 -6.54 10.80 6.16
CA ASP A 64 -5.12 11.04 5.88
C ASP A 64 -4.46 9.79 5.27
N TYR A 65 -3.47 10.03 4.41
CA TYR A 65 -2.61 8.97 3.90
C TYR A 65 -1.49 8.69 4.89
N ILE A 66 -1.23 7.42 5.16
CA ILE A 66 -0.04 6.99 5.89
C ILE A 66 0.98 6.51 4.87
N ILE A 67 2.13 7.17 4.82
CA ILE A 67 3.21 6.85 3.89
C ILE A 67 4.32 6.11 4.62
N ARG A 68 4.84 5.06 3.96
CA ARG A 68 6.14 4.47 4.26
C ARG A 68 7.20 5.04 3.31
N GLY A 69 8.15 5.78 3.87
CA GLY A 69 9.29 6.31 3.15
C GLY A 69 10.37 5.25 2.86
N ILE A 70 11.42 5.67 2.16
CA ILE A 70 12.41 4.74 1.54
C ILE A 70 13.25 4.03 2.61
N ALA A 71 13.54 4.69 3.73
CA ALA A 71 14.29 4.13 4.83
C ALA A 71 13.38 3.46 5.88
N GLY A 72 12.09 3.27 5.56
CA GLY A 72 11.10 2.70 6.45
C GLY A 72 10.48 3.70 7.43
N GLU A 73 10.78 4.99 7.30
CA GLU A 73 10.10 6.05 8.05
C GLU A 73 8.60 6.05 7.76
N ILE A 74 7.78 6.27 8.79
CA ILE A 74 6.33 6.33 8.66
C ILE A 74 5.88 7.74 9.00
N TYR A 75 5.02 8.32 8.17
CA TYR A 75 4.47 9.66 8.40
C TYR A 75 3.05 9.81 7.87
N PRO A 76 2.21 10.60 8.56
CA PRO A 76 0.92 10.99 8.02
C PRO A 76 1.07 12.08 6.95
N CYS A 77 0.15 12.09 5.98
CA CYS A 77 0.11 13.07 4.90
C CYS A 77 -1.34 13.44 4.58
N LYS A 78 -1.61 14.75 4.48
CA LYS A 78 -2.95 15.22 4.17
C LYS A 78 -3.37 14.82 2.75
N PRO A 79 -4.65 14.49 2.50
CA PRO A 79 -5.09 13.92 1.22
C PRO A 79 -4.79 14.81 0.01
N ASP A 80 -5.02 16.11 0.17
CA ASP A 80 -4.76 17.13 -0.84
C ASP A 80 -3.26 17.23 -1.17
N ILE A 81 -2.40 17.17 -0.15
CA ILE A 81 -0.95 17.15 -0.33
C ILE A 81 -0.50 15.85 -1.01
N PHE A 82 -1.04 14.71 -0.57
CA PHE A 82 -0.70 13.40 -1.13
C PHE A 82 -1.01 13.35 -2.63
N LEU A 83 -2.25 13.67 -2.99
CA LEU A 83 -2.73 13.61 -4.38
C LEU A 83 -2.08 14.67 -5.28
N ALA A 84 -1.60 15.79 -4.71
CA ALA A 84 -0.82 16.76 -5.46
C ALA A 84 0.65 16.32 -5.68
N THR A 85 1.14 15.35 -4.90
CA THR A 85 2.55 14.94 -4.90
C THR A 85 2.79 13.59 -5.57
N TYR A 86 1.83 12.67 -5.48
CA TYR A 86 1.97 11.28 -5.89
C TYR A 86 0.91 10.88 -6.93
N GLU A 87 1.30 9.98 -7.82
CA GLU A 87 0.43 9.31 -8.78
C GLU A 87 0.60 7.79 -8.64
N PRO A 88 -0.40 6.98 -9.04
CA PRO A 88 -0.27 5.53 -9.02
C PRO A 88 0.95 5.06 -9.82
N ALA A 89 1.81 4.24 -9.21
CA ALA A 89 2.93 3.65 -9.91
C ALA A 89 2.40 2.60 -10.92
N VAL A 90 2.68 2.79 -12.20
CA VAL A 90 2.30 1.84 -13.25
C VAL A 90 3.18 0.58 -13.11
N THR A 91 2.65 -0.47 -12.50
CA THR A 91 3.31 -1.78 -12.53
C THR A 91 3.19 -2.35 -13.93
N LYS A 92 4.27 -2.32 -14.71
CA LYS A 92 4.36 -3.14 -15.93
C LYS A 92 4.37 -4.60 -15.48
N VAL A 93 3.20 -5.24 -15.42
CA VAL A 93 3.12 -6.68 -15.31
C VAL A 93 3.71 -7.26 -16.59
N SER A 94 4.91 -7.82 -16.51
CA SER A 94 5.47 -8.65 -17.57
C SER A 94 4.62 -9.92 -17.66
N MET A 95 3.64 -9.92 -18.55
CA MET A 95 2.85 -11.11 -18.88
C MET A 95 3.73 -12.09 -19.67
N ASN A 96 4.28 -13.09 -19.00
CA ASN A 96 4.72 -14.31 -19.69
C ASN A 96 3.49 -15.21 -19.88
N VAL A 97 2.74 -14.98 -20.96
CA VAL A 97 1.76 -15.98 -21.43
C VAL A 97 2.57 -17.08 -22.11
N THR A 98 2.77 -18.21 -21.43
CA THR A 98 3.12 -19.46 -22.11
C THR A 98 1.82 -20.22 -22.31
N ALA A 99 1.26 -20.13 -23.52
CA ALA A 99 0.18 -21.03 -23.92
C ALA A 99 0.79 -22.43 -24.07
N HIS A 100 0.42 -23.36 -23.18
CA HIS A 100 0.51 -24.78 -23.48
C HIS A 100 -0.74 -25.14 -24.29
N LEU A 101 -0.53 -25.32 -25.59
CA LEU A 101 -1.49 -26.01 -26.44
C LEU A 101 -1.24 -27.51 -26.20
N ASP A 102 -2.20 -28.18 -25.59
CA ASP A 102 -2.21 -29.64 -25.51
C ASP A 102 -2.49 -30.19 -26.93
N GLU A 103 -1.51 -30.84 -27.55
CA GLU A 103 -1.62 -31.46 -28.89
C GLU A 103 -2.32 -32.85 -28.88
N ASP A 104 -2.98 -33.24 -27.79
CA ASP A 104 -3.47 -34.62 -27.62
C ASP A 104 -4.93 -34.86 -28.06
N GLU A 105 -5.57 -33.94 -28.78
CA GLU A 105 -6.91 -34.17 -29.37
C GLU A 105 -6.88 -34.38 -30.90
N ILE A 106 -5.87 -35.09 -31.41
CA ILE A 106 -5.93 -35.68 -32.76
C ILE A 106 -5.36 -37.10 -32.72
N LYS A 107 -6.23 -38.08 -32.43
CA LYS A 107 -6.25 -39.45 -32.97
C LYS A 107 -7.22 -40.32 -32.17
N HIS A 108 -8.39 -40.60 -32.73
CA HIS A 108 -8.88 -41.96 -32.96
C HIS A 108 -10.32 -41.93 -33.48
N GLU A 109 -10.47 -41.99 -34.80
CA GLU A 109 -11.60 -42.69 -35.41
C GLU A 109 -11.20 -43.08 -36.83
N THR A 110 -10.43 -44.18 -36.91
CA THR A 110 -10.40 -45.04 -38.09
C THR A 110 -10.62 -46.48 -37.63
N ASP A 111 -11.53 -47.12 -38.34
CA ASP A 111 -11.82 -48.55 -38.48
C ASP A 111 -12.78 -49.25 -37.49
N GLY A 112 -14.02 -49.46 -37.97
CA GLY A 112 -14.50 -50.83 -38.21
C GLY A 112 -15.90 -51.22 -37.70
N LEU A 113 -16.96 -51.04 -38.51
CA LEU A 113 -17.63 -52.10 -39.30
C LEU A 113 -18.74 -51.52 -40.20
#